data_AF-A0A3D3LQV9-F1
#
_entry.id   AF-A0A3D3LQV9-F1
#
_cell.length_a   1.000
_cell.length_b   1.000
_cell.length_c   1.000
_cell.angle_alpha   90.00
_cell.angle_beta   90.00
_cell.angle_gamma   90.00
#
_symmetry.space_group_name_H-M   'P 1'
#
loop_
_entity.id
_entity.type
_entity.pdbx_description
1 polymer ?
#
loop_
_entity_poly.entity_id
_entity_poly.type
_entity_poly.pdbx_seq_one_letter_code
_entity_poly.pdbx_strand_id
1 'polypeptide(L)'
;VVIGIGGSYLGAKAVIEALTPAFKNDYTKGEPEILFAGFNLSSEYHYGLLNYLKSKEYSVIVISKSGTTTEPAIAFRLIKKQIEEKYGRAEASKRIVAVTDKSKGALRKLSEQENYKTFIIPDDVGGRFSVLTPVGLLPIACAGINISEIVKGAVDMKNLIDNEKDIFKNSAYLYSGIRNILYSKNKEIEIL
;
A
#
# COMPACT_ATOMS: atom_id res chain seq x y z
N VAL A 1 -2.70 5.71 9.28
CA VAL A 1 -2.67 6.49 8.01
C VAL A 1 -1.58 5.94 7.11
N VAL A 2 -1.93 5.50 5.92
CA VAL A 2 -1.01 5.00 4.90
C VAL A 2 -0.70 6.13 3.92
N ILE A 3 0.57 6.47 3.77
CA ILE A 3 1.03 7.55 2.90
C ILE A 3 1.74 6.95 1.70
N GLY A 4 1.18 7.13 0.51
CA GLY A 4 1.71 6.55 -0.73
C GLY A 4 0.85 6.92 -1.94
N ILE A 5 1.38 6.68 -3.14
CA ILE A 5 0.68 6.91 -4.41
C ILE A 5 0.97 5.77 -5.40
N GLY A 6 0.08 5.58 -6.38
CA GLY A 6 0.22 4.55 -7.41
C GLY A 6 0.27 3.15 -6.79
N GLY A 7 1.34 2.39 -7.09
CA GLY A 7 1.56 1.06 -6.54
C GLY A 7 1.68 1.01 -5.01
N SER A 8 2.08 2.11 -4.38
CA SER A 8 2.16 2.25 -2.92
C SER A 8 0.83 2.62 -2.25
N TYR A 9 -0.27 2.60 -3.01
CA TYR A 9 -1.60 3.01 -2.58
C TYR A 9 -2.67 2.02 -3.06
N LEU A 10 -2.81 1.84 -4.38
CA LEU A 10 -3.97 1.16 -4.99
C LEU A 10 -4.08 -0.30 -4.58
N GLY A 11 -2.97 -1.04 -4.50
CA GLY A 11 -3.00 -2.46 -4.15
C GLY A 11 -3.54 -2.70 -2.74
N ALA A 12 -3.05 -1.94 -1.75
CA ALA A 12 -3.54 -2.02 -0.38
C ALA A 12 -5.02 -1.61 -0.29
N LYS A 13 -5.39 -0.49 -0.91
CA LYS A 13 -6.78 0.00 -0.92
C LYS A 13 -7.74 -1.00 -1.53
N ALA A 14 -7.41 -1.56 -2.69
CA ALA A 14 -8.25 -2.52 -3.39
C ALA A 14 -8.50 -3.77 -2.55
N VAL A 15 -7.47 -4.34 -1.92
CA VAL A 15 -7.62 -5.53 -1.06
C VAL A 15 -8.45 -5.21 0.18
N ILE A 16 -8.18 -4.07 0.83
CA ILE A 16 -8.91 -3.68 2.04
C ILE A 16 -10.38 -3.43 1.71
N GLU A 17 -10.70 -2.67 0.67
CA GLU A 17 -12.09 -2.41 0.26
C GLU A 17 -12.82 -3.68 -0.21
N ALA A 18 -12.12 -4.61 -0.85
CA ALA A 18 -12.72 -5.87 -1.29
C ALA A 18 -13.00 -6.86 -0.15
N LEU A 19 -12.17 -6.86 0.90
CA LEU A 19 -12.21 -7.85 1.98
C LEU A 19 -12.74 -7.29 3.31
N THR A 20 -13.16 -6.02 3.36
CA THR A 20 -13.79 -5.43 4.53
C THR A 20 -15.20 -4.93 4.20
N PRO A 21 -16.13 -4.89 5.18
CA PRO A 21 -17.45 -4.33 4.97
C PRO A 21 -17.39 -2.87 4.49
N ALA A 22 -18.25 -2.52 3.53
CA ALA A 22 -18.35 -1.15 3.02
C ALA A 22 -18.68 -0.11 4.11
N PHE A 23 -19.31 -0.54 5.19
CA PHE A 23 -19.63 0.28 6.36
C PHE A 23 -19.17 -0.43 7.63
N LYS A 24 -18.59 0.33 8.57
CA LYS A 24 -18.16 -0.21 9.86
C LYS A 24 -19.35 -0.86 10.57
N ASN A 25 -19.13 -2.07 11.07
CA ASN A 25 -20.09 -2.85 11.82
C ASN A 25 -19.37 -3.58 12.97
N ASP A 26 -20.10 -4.38 13.76
CA ASP A 26 -19.52 -5.10 14.89
C ASP A 26 -18.39 -6.08 14.51
N TYR A 27 -18.31 -6.55 13.26
CA TYR A 27 -17.21 -7.41 12.78
C TYR A 27 -15.90 -6.66 12.58
N THR A 28 -15.95 -5.35 12.36
CA THR A 28 -14.76 -4.47 12.24
C THR A 28 -14.37 -3.82 13.58
N LYS A 29 -15.04 -4.22 14.66
CA LYS A 29 -14.91 -3.59 15.97
C LYS A 29 -13.58 -3.96 16.61
N GLY A 30 -12.73 -2.97 16.80
CA GLY A 30 -11.39 -3.12 17.39
C GLY A 30 -10.26 -2.97 16.36
N GLU A 31 -10.55 -3.09 15.07
CA GLU A 31 -9.54 -2.89 14.02
C GLU A 31 -9.29 -1.39 13.76
N PRO A 32 -8.03 -0.99 13.52
CA PRO A 32 -7.71 0.37 13.10
C PRO A 32 -8.44 0.78 11.82
N GLU A 33 -8.92 2.02 11.80
CA GLU A 33 -9.38 2.63 10.56
C GLU A 33 -8.19 2.93 9.64
N ILE A 34 -8.23 2.37 8.42
CA ILE A 34 -7.19 2.62 7.41
C ILE A 34 -7.57 3.83 6.57
N LEU A 35 -6.87 4.93 6.82
CA LEU A 35 -6.93 6.16 6.04
C LEU A 35 -5.72 6.26 5.11
N PHE A 36 -5.90 6.88 3.95
CA PHE A 36 -4.83 7.10 2.97
C PHE A 36 -4.47 8.59 2.87
N ALA A 37 -3.23 8.89 2.53
CA ALA A 37 -2.77 10.26 2.24
C ALA A 37 -1.64 10.24 1.22
N GLY A 38 -1.28 11.40 0.66
CA GLY A 38 -0.19 11.50 -0.30
C GLY A 38 -0.44 10.82 -1.64
N PHE A 39 -1.69 10.42 -1.93
CA PHE A 39 -2.13 9.95 -3.25
C PHE A 39 -2.66 11.09 -4.14
N ASN A 40 -2.71 12.32 -3.62
CA ASN A 40 -3.09 13.55 -4.29
C ASN A 40 -2.37 14.75 -3.65
N LEU A 41 -2.55 15.95 -4.21
CA LEU A 41 -2.00 17.22 -3.68
C LEU A 41 -3.10 18.19 -3.20
N SER A 42 -4.30 17.70 -2.91
CA SER A 42 -5.42 18.56 -2.48
C SER A 42 -5.15 19.09 -1.07
N SER A 43 -4.94 20.40 -0.94
CA SER A 43 -4.78 21.05 0.36
C SER A 43 -6.01 20.86 1.25
N GLU A 44 -7.21 20.91 0.66
CA GLU A 44 -8.49 20.68 1.34
C GLU A 44 -8.54 19.27 1.96
N TYR A 45 -8.15 18.25 1.18
CA TYR A 45 -8.09 16.87 1.67
C TYR A 45 -7.13 16.72 2.85
N HIS A 46 -5.92 17.27 2.73
CA HIS A 46 -4.92 17.17 3.80
C HIS A 46 -5.33 17.95 5.04
N TYR A 47 -5.94 19.13 4.88
CA TYR A 47 -6.48 19.92 5.99
C TYR A 47 -7.60 19.15 6.73
N GLY A 48 -8.56 18.60 5.98
CA GLY A 48 -9.64 17.78 6.52
C GLY A 48 -9.11 16.56 7.26
N LEU A 49 -8.15 15.83 6.67
CA LEU A 49 -7.51 14.68 7.28
C LEU A 49 -6.79 15.05 8.59
N LEU A 50 -5.95 16.10 8.57
CA LEU A 50 -5.24 16.55 9.76
C LEU A 50 -6.20 16.97 10.88
N ASN A 51 -7.33 17.61 10.54
CA ASN A 51 -8.36 17.94 11.52
C ASN A 51 -9.04 16.70 12.09
N TYR A 52 -9.39 15.72 11.24
CA TYR A 52 -9.99 14.45 11.68
C TYR A 52 -9.06 13.69 12.64
N LEU A 53 -7.75 13.71 12.41
CA LEU A 53 -6.76 13.01 13.22
C LEU A 53 -6.53 13.65 14.61
N LYS A 54 -6.90 14.93 14.83
CA LYS A 54 -6.68 15.61 16.13
C LYS A 54 -7.31 14.85 17.29
N SER A 55 -8.52 14.33 17.12
CA SER A 55 -9.27 13.60 18.15
C SER A 55 -9.01 12.08 18.17
N LYS A 56 -8.07 11.57 17.36
CA LYS A 56 -7.82 10.14 17.19
C LYS A 56 -6.43 9.74 17.64
N GLU A 57 -6.29 8.55 18.20
CA GLU A 57 -5.00 7.90 18.30
C GLU A 57 -4.62 7.29 16.96
N TYR A 58 -3.40 7.55 16.47
CA TYR A 58 -2.99 7.07 15.15
C TYR A 58 -1.50 6.75 15.04
N SER A 59 -1.22 5.91 14.02
CA SER A 59 0.10 5.56 13.53
C SER A 59 0.19 5.84 12.03
N VAL A 60 1.41 5.92 11.51
CA VAL A 60 1.70 6.28 10.12
C VAL A 60 2.50 5.17 9.47
N ILE A 61 2.06 4.73 8.29
CA ILE A 61 2.83 3.87 7.40
C ILE A 61 3.19 4.72 6.18
N VAL A 62 4.45 5.14 6.06
CA VAL A 62 4.91 5.91 4.90
C VAL A 62 5.62 4.99 3.91
N ILE A 63 5.13 4.97 2.66
CA ILE A 63 5.55 4.03 1.63
C ILE A 63 6.07 4.80 0.43
N SER A 64 7.38 4.74 0.21
CA SER A 64 8.01 5.28 -0.99
C SER A 64 9.40 4.66 -1.18
N LYS A 65 9.67 4.10 -2.36
CA LYS A 65 10.98 3.50 -2.66
C LYS A 65 12.08 4.55 -2.63
N SER A 66 11.91 5.68 -3.33
CA SER A 66 12.92 6.76 -3.35
C SER A 66 12.83 7.69 -2.14
N GLY A 67 11.65 7.83 -1.51
CA GLY A 67 11.37 8.87 -0.54
C GLY A 67 11.29 10.28 -1.12
N THR A 68 11.34 10.41 -2.45
CA THR A 68 11.33 11.70 -3.17
C THR A 68 10.11 11.91 -4.03
N THR A 69 9.19 10.95 -4.09
CA THR A 69 7.89 11.12 -4.76
C THR A 69 7.14 12.29 -4.10
N THR A 70 6.75 13.29 -4.90
CA THR A 70 6.30 14.60 -4.44
C THR A 70 5.11 14.53 -3.48
N GLU A 71 4.07 13.83 -3.88
CA GLU A 71 2.79 13.74 -3.18
C GLU A 71 2.93 13.09 -1.79
N PRO A 72 3.51 11.89 -1.64
CA PRO A 72 3.72 11.30 -0.33
C PRO A 72 4.77 12.05 0.50
N ALA A 73 5.79 12.68 -0.10
CA ALA A 73 6.77 13.46 0.64
C ALA A 73 6.14 14.70 1.30
N ILE A 74 5.25 15.41 0.59
CA ILE A 74 4.50 16.56 1.13
C ILE A 74 3.56 16.09 2.24
N ALA A 75 2.73 15.08 1.97
CA ALA A 75 1.80 14.54 2.96
C ALA A 75 2.53 14.06 4.23
N PHE A 76 3.67 13.38 4.07
CA PHE A 76 4.47 12.92 5.20
C PHE A 76 5.06 14.06 6.02
N ARG A 77 5.54 15.15 5.39
CA ARG A 77 6.00 16.33 6.15
C ARG A 77 4.90 16.92 7.03
N LEU A 78 3.68 17.05 6.51
CA LEU A 78 2.54 17.59 7.25
C LEU A 78 2.14 16.68 8.41
N ILE A 79 2.00 15.37 8.15
CA ILE A 79 1.57 14.40 9.14
C ILE A 79 2.67 14.14 10.19
N LYS A 80 3.95 14.08 9.78
CA LYS A 80 5.10 13.95 10.69
C LYS A 80 5.13 15.10 11.69
N LYS A 81 4.95 16.34 11.23
CA LYS A 81 4.87 17.49 12.12
C LYS A 81 3.75 17.33 13.15
N GLN A 82 2.54 16.98 12.70
CA GLN A 82 1.39 16.83 13.62
C GLN A 82 1.59 15.69 14.62
N ILE A 83 2.10 14.53 14.20
CA ILE A 83 2.28 13.38 15.09
C ILE A 83 3.39 13.65 16.13
N GLU A 84 4.44 14.38 15.75
CA GLU A 84 5.49 14.82 16.67
C GLU A 84 4.98 15.88 17.65
N GLU A 85 4.16 16.83 17.20
CA GLU A 85 3.50 17.81 18.09
C GLU A 85 2.55 17.12 19.09
N LYS A 86 1.87 16.06 18.66
CA LYS A 86 0.87 15.35 19.47
C LYS A 86 1.49 14.42 20.51
N TYR A 87 2.51 13.65 20.14
CA TYR A 87 3.08 12.59 20.98
C TYR A 87 4.51 12.86 21.48
N GLY A 88 5.17 13.88 20.94
CA GLY A 88 6.60 14.07 21.09
C GLY A 88 7.40 13.16 20.16
N ARG A 89 8.61 13.59 19.80
CA ARG A 89 9.45 12.92 18.79
C ARG A 89 9.77 11.45 19.11
N ALA A 90 10.04 11.14 20.38
CA ALA A 90 10.40 9.79 20.82
C ALA A 90 9.25 8.77 20.75
N GLU A 91 8.01 9.22 20.92
CA GLU A 91 6.83 8.36 20.81
C GLU A 91 6.33 8.34 19.36
N ALA A 92 6.40 9.48 18.66
CA ALA A 92 6.13 9.55 17.23
C ALA A 92 6.99 8.57 16.41
N SER A 93 8.27 8.39 16.75
CA SER A 93 9.14 7.45 16.03
C SER A 93 8.70 5.99 16.15
N LYS A 94 8.07 5.60 17.26
CA LYS A 94 7.49 4.26 17.44
C LYS A 94 6.18 4.07 16.67
N ARG A 95 5.51 5.17 16.35
CA ARG A 95 4.22 5.21 15.63
C ARG A 95 4.38 5.38 14.12
N ILE A 96 5.59 5.71 13.65
CA ILE A 96 5.93 5.81 12.24
C ILE A 96 6.64 4.54 11.79
N VAL A 97 6.10 3.91 10.75
CA VAL A 97 6.70 2.78 10.05
C VAL A 97 7.00 3.21 8.62
N ALA A 98 8.23 2.99 8.15
CA ALA A 98 8.62 3.31 6.79
C ALA A 98 8.79 2.04 5.94
N VAL A 99 8.15 1.99 4.78
CA VAL A 99 8.32 0.94 3.79
C VAL A 99 9.05 1.56 2.60
N THR A 100 10.34 1.25 2.45
CA THR A 100 11.23 1.96 1.54
C THR A 100 12.34 1.06 1.01
N ASP A 101 13.18 1.57 0.12
CA ASP A 101 14.35 0.86 -0.42
C ASP A 101 15.26 0.33 0.70
N LYS A 102 16.00 -0.75 0.48
CA LYS A 102 16.85 -1.40 1.49
C LYS A 102 17.95 -0.47 2.05
N SER A 103 18.56 0.38 1.23
CA SER A 103 19.72 1.20 1.64
C SER A 103 19.82 2.56 0.97
N LYS A 104 18.96 2.87 0.00
CA LYS A 104 19.00 4.12 -0.79
C LYS A 104 17.75 4.97 -0.52
N GLY A 105 17.81 6.22 -0.98
CA GLY A 105 16.66 7.12 -0.95
C GLY A 105 16.57 7.99 0.31
N ALA A 106 15.78 9.06 0.20
CA ALA A 106 15.64 10.06 1.26
C ALA A 106 14.89 9.50 2.47
N LEU A 107 13.86 8.66 2.24
CA LEU A 107 13.07 8.08 3.31
C LEU A 107 13.88 7.04 4.11
N ARG A 108 14.77 6.27 3.48
CA ARG A 108 15.70 5.37 4.18
C ARG A 108 16.61 6.14 5.15
N LYS A 109 17.29 7.17 4.65
CA LYS A 109 18.17 8.03 5.47
C LYS A 109 17.43 8.66 6.64
N LEU A 110 16.24 9.20 6.39
CA LEU A 110 15.41 9.79 7.43
C LEU A 110 14.97 8.75 8.47
N SER A 111 14.61 7.55 8.03
CA SER A 111 14.19 6.47 8.93
C SER A 111 15.33 6.02 9.86
N GLU A 112 16.56 6.01 9.38
CA GLU A 112 17.74 5.73 10.20
C GLU A 112 18.01 6.85 11.21
N GLN A 113 17.90 8.11 10.79
CA GLN A 113 18.09 9.28 11.66
C GLN A 113 17.05 9.36 12.78
N GLU A 114 15.80 9.04 12.48
CA GLU A 114 14.67 9.13 13.41
C GLU A 114 14.38 7.81 14.13
N ASN A 115 15.12 6.75 13.80
CA ASN A 115 14.95 5.40 14.33
C ASN A 115 13.53 4.82 14.13
N TYR A 116 12.96 4.98 12.93
CA TYR A 116 11.68 4.38 12.56
C TYR A 116 11.82 2.87 12.34
N LYS A 117 10.75 2.13 12.63
CA LYS A 117 10.66 0.74 12.16
C LYS A 117 10.59 0.75 10.63
N THR A 118 11.39 -0.10 9.98
CA THR A 118 11.41 -0.15 8.51
C THR A 118 11.10 -1.54 7.95
N PHE A 119 10.46 -1.57 6.78
CA PHE A 119 10.37 -2.72 5.90
C PHE A 119 10.94 -2.37 4.53
N ILE A 120 11.29 -3.41 3.77
CA ILE A 120 12.00 -3.27 2.49
C ILE A 120 11.02 -3.43 1.33
N ILE A 121 11.12 -2.52 0.36
CA ILE A 121 10.58 -2.73 -1.00
C ILE A 121 11.67 -3.43 -1.81
N PRO A 122 11.44 -4.66 -2.32
CA PRO A 122 12.43 -5.37 -3.12
C PRO A 122 12.87 -4.57 -4.36
N ASP A 123 14.14 -4.72 -4.75
CA ASP A 123 14.71 -3.95 -5.85
C ASP A 123 14.14 -4.35 -7.21
N ASP A 124 13.84 -5.63 -7.37
CA ASP A 124 13.33 -6.32 -8.54
C ASP A 124 11.80 -6.29 -8.67
N VAL A 125 11.09 -5.73 -7.68
CA VAL A 125 9.63 -5.60 -7.72
C VAL A 125 9.22 -4.18 -8.08
N GLY A 126 8.62 -4.01 -9.27
CA GLY A 126 8.03 -2.76 -9.71
C GLY A 126 6.81 -2.37 -8.87
N GLY A 127 6.56 -1.07 -8.69
CA GLY A 127 5.54 -0.56 -7.76
C GLY A 127 4.14 -1.16 -7.98
N ARG A 128 3.68 -1.28 -9.22
CA ARG A 128 2.35 -1.86 -9.54
C ARG A 128 2.22 -3.36 -9.23
N PHE A 129 3.33 -4.06 -8.98
CA PHE A 129 3.37 -5.47 -8.62
C PHE A 129 3.68 -5.69 -7.13
N SER A 130 3.78 -4.61 -6.34
CA SER A 130 4.30 -4.67 -4.97
C SER A 130 3.26 -5.00 -3.89
N VAL A 131 1.99 -5.25 -4.24
CA VAL A 131 0.90 -5.48 -3.26
C VAL A 131 1.18 -6.66 -2.32
N LEU A 132 1.84 -7.72 -2.80
CA LEU A 132 2.23 -8.89 -1.99
C LEU A 132 3.58 -8.73 -1.26
N THR A 133 4.16 -7.53 -1.28
CA THR A 133 5.32 -7.15 -0.48
C THR A 133 4.86 -6.37 0.76
N PRO A 134 5.77 -5.92 1.65
CA PRO A 134 5.39 -5.06 2.77
C PRO A 134 4.62 -3.78 2.37
N VAL A 135 4.70 -3.36 1.09
CA VAL A 135 3.90 -2.25 0.55
C VAL A 135 2.39 -2.46 0.74
N GLY A 136 1.87 -3.64 0.41
CA GLY A 136 0.46 -3.95 0.61
C GLY A 136 0.20 -4.69 1.91
N LEU A 137 1.02 -5.71 2.22
CA LEU A 137 0.76 -6.63 3.33
C LEU A 137 0.70 -5.92 4.69
N LEU A 138 1.51 -4.88 4.92
CA LEU A 138 1.49 -4.18 6.20
C LEU A 138 0.17 -3.41 6.42
N PRO A 139 -0.27 -2.51 5.52
CA PRO A 139 -1.62 -1.93 5.60
C PRO A 139 -2.76 -2.95 5.67
N ILE A 140 -2.69 -4.03 4.89
CA ILE A 140 -3.72 -5.08 4.86
C ILE A 140 -3.82 -5.79 6.22
N ALA A 141 -2.69 -6.14 6.82
CA ALA A 141 -2.67 -6.74 8.16
C ALA A 141 -3.20 -5.78 9.23
N CYS A 142 -2.89 -4.48 9.12
CA CYS A 142 -3.43 -3.46 10.03
C CYS A 142 -4.95 -3.27 9.88
N ALA A 143 -5.57 -3.76 8.79
CA ALA A 143 -7.02 -3.76 8.60
C ALA A 143 -7.70 -5.02 9.18
N GLY A 144 -6.97 -5.87 9.91
CA GLY A 144 -7.48 -7.12 10.48
C GLY A 144 -7.52 -8.29 9.47
N ILE A 145 -6.99 -8.12 8.27
CA ILE A 145 -7.04 -9.16 7.23
C ILE A 145 -5.88 -10.15 7.42
N ASN A 146 -6.19 -11.44 7.31
CA ASN A 146 -5.19 -12.51 7.40
C ASN A 146 -4.30 -12.54 6.15
N ILE A 147 -3.15 -11.87 6.24
CA ILE A 147 -2.16 -11.82 5.16
C ILE A 147 -1.52 -13.18 4.84
N SER A 148 -1.50 -14.13 5.79
CA SER A 148 -0.94 -15.47 5.54
C SER A 148 -1.80 -16.23 4.54
N GLU A 149 -3.13 -16.11 4.62
CA GLU A 149 -4.05 -16.72 3.63
C GLU A 149 -3.95 -16.04 2.26
N ILE A 150 -3.75 -14.72 2.22
CA ILE A 150 -3.50 -14.01 0.95
C ILE A 150 -2.22 -14.52 0.27
N VAL A 151 -1.11 -14.60 1.03
CA VAL A 151 0.16 -15.07 0.49
C VAL A 151 0.06 -16.53 0.08
N LYS A 152 -0.63 -17.37 0.86
CA LYS A 152 -0.89 -18.77 0.51
C LYS A 152 -1.65 -18.89 -0.82
N GLY A 153 -2.74 -18.14 -0.99
CA GLY A 153 -3.49 -18.14 -2.24
C GLY A 153 -2.66 -17.68 -3.44
N ALA A 154 -1.75 -16.70 -3.25
CA ALA A 154 -0.82 -16.28 -4.29
C ALA A 154 0.20 -17.38 -4.65
N VAL A 155 0.70 -18.13 -3.67
CA VAL A 155 1.59 -19.28 -3.89
C VAL A 155 0.87 -20.41 -4.61
N ASP A 156 -0.36 -20.72 -4.21
CA ASP A 156 -1.19 -21.74 -4.85
C ASP A 156 -1.45 -21.39 -6.32
N MET A 157 -1.80 -20.13 -6.61
CA MET A 157 -1.99 -19.64 -7.97
C MET A 157 -0.69 -19.68 -8.78
N LYS A 158 0.45 -19.28 -8.19
CA LYS A 158 1.76 -19.39 -8.85
C LYS A 158 2.05 -20.85 -9.23
N ASN A 159 1.86 -21.79 -8.31
CA ASN A 159 2.10 -23.21 -8.57
C ASN A 159 1.16 -23.78 -9.64
N LEU A 160 -0.10 -23.35 -9.66
CA LEU A 160 -1.06 -23.74 -10.69
C LEU A 160 -0.62 -23.26 -12.08
N ILE A 161 -0.21 -21.99 -12.20
CA ILE A 161 0.21 -21.40 -13.47
C ILE A 161 1.57 -21.93 -13.93
N ASP A 162 2.54 -22.14 -13.04
CA ASP A 162 3.87 -22.62 -13.43
C ASP A 162 3.86 -24.09 -13.88
N ASN A 163 2.96 -24.91 -13.33
CA ASN A 163 2.87 -26.33 -13.66
C ASN A 163 1.98 -26.62 -14.88
N GLU A 164 1.06 -25.72 -15.25
CA GLU A 164 0.18 -25.89 -16.41
C GLU A 164 0.85 -25.34 -17.68
N LYS A 165 1.37 -26.25 -18.51
CA LYS A 165 2.07 -25.95 -19.76
C LYS A 165 1.10 -25.79 -20.94
N ASP A 166 -0.11 -26.31 -20.84
CA ASP A 166 -1.13 -26.13 -21.88
C ASP A 166 -1.69 -24.71 -21.78
N ILE A 167 -1.39 -23.90 -22.80
CA ILE A 167 -1.79 -22.50 -22.90
C ILE A 167 -3.32 -22.34 -22.76
N PHE A 168 -4.10 -23.32 -23.22
CA PHE A 168 -5.57 -23.24 -23.16
C PHE A 168 -6.12 -23.57 -21.77
N LYS A 169 -5.34 -24.19 -20.90
CA LYS A 169 -5.70 -24.49 -19.50
C LYS A 169 -5.07 -23.52 -18.50
N ASN A 170 -3.98 -22.86 -18.90
CA ASN A 170 -3.34 -21.82 -18.11
C ASN A 170 -4.11 -20.50 -18.23
N SER A 171 -4.86 -20.12 -17.19
CA SER A 171 -5.75 -18.95 -17.23
C SER A 171 -5.01 -17.63 -17.47
N ALA A 172 -3.78 -17.47 -16.96
CA ALA A 172 -2.97 -16.29 -17.19
C ALA A 172 -2.53 -16.19 -18.65
N TYR A 173 -2.07 -17.31 -19.25
CA TYR A 173 -1.71 -17.33 -20.66
C TYR A 173 -2.92 -17.15 -21.56
N LEU A 174 -4.03 -17.83 -21.28
CA LEU A 174 -5.27 -17.70 -22.05
C LEU A 174 -5.77 -16.25 -22.07
N TYR A 175 -5.86 -15.60 -20.91
CA TYR A 175 -6.24 -14.19 -20.81
C TYR A 175 -5.28 -13.29 -21.62
N SER A 176 -3.96 -13.48 -21.47
CA SER A 176 -2.98 -12.70 -22.20
C SER A 176 -3.07 -12.90 -23.73
N GLY A 177 -3.28 -14.13 -24.18
CA GLY A 177 -3.40 -14.48 -25.59
C GLY A 177 -4.67 -13.90 -26.22
N ILE A 178 -5.82 -14.07 -25.55
CA ILE A 178 -7.10 -13.54 -26.01
C ILE A 178 -7.03 -12.01 -26.16
N ARG A 179 -6.47 -11.30 -25.18
CA ARG A 179 -6.35 -9.83 -25.25
C ARG A 179 -5.49 -9.36 -26.40
N ASN A 180 -4.36 -10.04 -26.67
CA ASN A 180 -3.52 -9.72 -27.83
C ASN A 180 -4.24 -9.99 -29.16
N ILE A 181 -5.00 -11.10 -29.25
CA ILE A 181 -5.79 -11.41 -30.44
C ILE A 181 -6.88 -10.36 -30.66
N LEU A 182 -7.62 -9.98 -29.60
CA LEU A 182 -8.66 -8.95 -29.69
C LEU A 182 -8.06 -7.60 -30.10
N TYR A 183 -6.92 -7.24 -29.54
CA TYR A 183 -6.18 -6.02 -29.92
C TYR A 183 -5.79 -6.04 -31.40
N SER A 184 -5.27 -7.16 -31.92
CA SER A 184 -4.96 -7.32 -33.36
C SER A 184 -6.19 -7.19 -34.28
N LYS A 185 -7.41 -7.30 -33.72
CA LYS A 185 -8.69 -7.13 -34.39
C LYS A 185 -9.32 -5.76 -34.10
N ASN A 186 -8.51 -4.76 -33.77
CA ASN A 186 -8.92 -3.39 -33.48
C ASN A 186 -9.89 -3.27 -32.29
N LYS A 187 -9.78 -4.16 -31.29
CA LYS A 187 -10.42 -3.98 -29.99
C LYS A 187 -9.43 -3.29 -29.05
N GLU A 188 -9.43 -1.97 -29.07
CA GLU A 188 -8.44 -1.14 -28.37
C GLU A 188 -8.82 -0.81 -26.93
N ILE A 189 -10.07 -1.06 -26.54
CA ILE A 189 -10.61 -0.76 -25.21
C ILE A 189 -10.98 -2.08 -24.54
N GLU A 190 -10.48 -2.27 -23.33
CA GLU A 190 -10.88 -3.33 -22.40
C GLU A 190 -11.51 -2.69 -21.17
N ILE A 191 -12.66 -3.22 -20.76
CA ILE A 191 -13.38 -2.79 -19.56
C ILE A 191 -13.12 -3.86 -18.50
N LEU A 192 -12.49 -3.44 -17.39
CA LEU A 192 -12.12 -4.27 -16.25
C LEU A 192 -12.93 -3.88 -15.01
#